data_AF-A0A924ZQ95-F1
#
_entry.id   AF-A0A924ZQ95-F1
#
_cell.length_a   1.000
_cell.length_b   1.000
_cell.length_c   1.000
_cell.angle_alpha   90.00
_cell.angle_beta   90.00
_cell.angle_gamma   90.00
#
_symmetry.space_group_name_H-M   'P 1'
#
loop_
_entity.id
_entity.type
_entity.pdbx_description
1 polymer ?
#
loop_
_entity_poly.entity_id
_entity_poly.type
_entity_poly.pdbx_seq_one_letter_code
_entity_poly.pdbx_strand_id
1 'polypeptide(L)' 'MMIQAGEMNFVQAIVELEHRLSTLEKCYDFTLRNNFSVKGPSQIEIEKFRQDSLDELQRKYPSLGLQKM' A
#
# COMPACT_ATOMS: atom_id res chain seq x y z
N MET A 1 -19.49 -14.63 -10.95
CA MET A 1 -20.49 -13.54 -10.98
C MET A 1 -19.73 -12.26 -10.69
N MET A 2 -19.54 -11.42 -11.71
CA MET A 2 -18.69 -10.22 -11.63
C MET A 2 -19.54 -9.10 -11.03
N ILE A 3 -19.24 -8.67 -9.81
CA ILE A 3 -19.95 -7.55 -9.17
C ILE A 3 -19.48 -6.26 -9.86
N GLN A 4 -20.23 -5.82 -10.87
CA GLN A 4 -20.05 -4.51 -11.51
C GLN A 4 -20.74 -3.45 -10.65
N ALA A 5 -19.97 -2.79 -9.78
CA ALA A 5 -20.33 -1.45 -9.35
C ALA A 5 -19.75 -0.46 -10.37
N GLY A 6 -20.62 0.23 -11.11
CA GLY A 6 -20.33 1.35 -12.03
C GLY A 6 -18.90 1.44 -12.59
N GLU A 7 -18.65 0.76 -13.72
CA GLU A 7 -17.49 0.91 -14.63
C GLU A 7 -16.06 0.93 -14.06
N MET A 8 -15.82 0.55 -12.81
CA MET A 8 -14.47 0.22 -12.34
C MET A 8 -14.36 -1.29 -12.21
N ASN A 9 -13.60 -1.93 -13.09
CA ASN A 9 -13.29 -3.34 -12.96
C ASN A 9 -12.39 -3.51 -11.73
N PHE A 10 -12.97 -3.89 -10.58
CA PHE A 10 -12.26 -4.05 -9.32
C PHE A 10 -11.01 -4.94 -9.45
N VAL A 11 -11.07 -5.97 -10.29
CA VAL A 11 -9.93 -6.85 -10.57
C VAL A 11 -8.82 -6.06 -11.24
N GLN A 12 -9.14 -5.24 -12.23
CA GLN A 12 -8.17 -4.39 -12.92
C GLN A 12 -7.58 -3.33 -11.98
N ALA A 13 -8.40 -2.73 -11.11
CA ALA A 13 -7.93 -1.77 -10.11
C ALA A 13 -6.97 -2.41 -9.09
N ILE A 14 -7.26 -3.63 -8.63
CA ILE A 14 -6.36 -4.38 -7.73
C ILE A 14 -5.03 -4.68 -8.45
N VAL A 15 -5.08 -5.19 -9.68
CA VAL A 15 -3.87 -5.48 -10.48
C VAL A 15 -3.02 -4.22 -10.70
N GLU A 16 -3.67 -3.09 -10.99
CA GLU A 16 -2.96 -1.82 -11.16
C GLU A 16 -2.30 -1.35 -9.86
N LEU A 17 -2.99 -1.46 -8.72
CA LEU A 17 -2.45 -1.14 -7.42
C LEU A 17 -1.25 -2.03 -7.05
N GLU A 18 -1.34 -3.34 -7.29
CA GLU A 18 -0.23 -4.28 -7.09
C GLU A 18 0.97 -3.93 -7.96
N HIS A 19 0.75 -3.61 -9.24
CA HIS A 19 1.82 -3.21 -10.14
C HIS A 19 2.53 -1.92 -9.68
N ARG A 20 1.75 -0.92 -9.27
CA ARG A 20 2.28 0.35 -8.75
C ARG A 20 3.04 0.15 -7.44
N LEU A 21 2.53 -0.67 -6.53
CA LEU A 21 3.20 -1.00 -5.27
C LEU A 21 4.53 -1.71 -5.53
N SER A 22 4.55 -2.73 -6.38
CA SER A 22 5.79 -3.45 -6.74
C SER A 22 6.83 -2.53 -7.39
N THR A 23 6.40 -1.58 -8.21
CA THR A 23 7.31 -0.59 -8.81
C THR A 23 7.93 0.31 -7.74
N LEU A 24 7.13 0.77 -6.77
CA LEU A 24 7.62 1.59 -5.66
C LEU A 24 8.63 0.83 -4.79
N GLU A 25 8.35 -0.44 -4.46
CA GLU A 25 9.26 -1.30 -3.71
C GLU A 25 10.61 -1.44 -4.41
N LYS A 26 10.61 -1.65 -5.74
CA LYS A 26 11.85 -1.73 -6.53
C LYS A 26 12.64 -0.42 -6.54
N CYS A 27 11.97 0.72 -6.67
CA CYS A 27 12.61 2.03 -6.61
C CYS A 27 13.22 2.29 -5.21
N TYR A 28 12.50 1.89 -4.16
CA TYR A 28 12.96 1.99 -2.79
C TYR A 28 14.21 1.14 -2.56
N ASP A 29 14.16 -0.13 -2.95
CA ASP A 29 15.29 -1.07 -2.89
C ASP A 29 16.50 -0.55 -3.66
N PHE A 30 16.29 -0.03 -4.87
CA PHE A 30 17.36 0.58 -5.65
C PHE A 30 18.01 1.73 -4.89
N THR A 31 17.20 2.61 -4.27
CA THR A 31 17.70 3.75 -3.51
C THR A 31 18.51 3.31 -2.30
N LEU A 32 18.04 2.32 -1.53
CA LEU A 32 18.78 1.77 -0.39
C LEU A 32 20.11 1.14 -0.80
N ARG A 33 20.12 0.38 -1.90
CA ARG A 33 21.34 -0.31 -2.38
C ARG A 33 22.39 0.64 -2.93
N ASN A 34 21.98 1.75 -3.54
CA ASN A 34 22.89 2.70 -4.18
C ASN A 34 23.29 3.88 -3.27
N ASN A 35 22.71 4.00 -2.08
CA ASN A 35 23.06 5.02 -1.10
C ASN A 35 23.54 4.38 0.20
N PHE A 36 24.84 4.10 0.31
CA PHE A 36 25.48 3.43 1.46
C PHE A 36 25.25 4.11 2.82
N SER A 37 24.87 5.39 2.84
CA SER A 37 24.57 6.14 4.07
C SER A 37 23.12 5.99 4.54
N VAL A 38 22.21 5.50 3.69
CA VAL A 38 20.78 5.39 3.99
C VAL A 38 20.50 4.01 4.55
N LYS A 39 20.05 3.97 5.81
CA LYS A 39 19.53 2.75 6.42
C LYS A 39 18.04 2.63 6.10
N GLY A 40 17.62 1.43 5.70
CA GLY A 40 16.20 1.10 5.57
C GLY A 40 15.49 1.07 6.93
N PRO A 41 14.16 0.94 6.94
CA PRO A 41 13.37 0.96 8.15
C PRO A 41 13.47 -0.42 8.82
N SER A 42 13.42 -0.44 10.14
CA SER A 42 13.26 -1.67 10.91
C SER A 42 11.86 -2.27 10.74
N GLN A 43 11.68 -3.54 11.08
CA GLN A 43 10.34 -4.15 11.04
C GLN A 43 9.31 -3.47 11.94
N ILE A 44 9.75 -2.87 13.05
CA ILE A 44 8.88 -2.11 13.96
C ILE A 44 8.38 -0.85 13.25
N GLU A 45 9.25 -0.16 12.52
CA GLU A 45 8.88 1.03 11.75
C GLU A 45 7.97 0.68 10.56
N ILE A 46 8.24 -0.43 9.86
CA ILE A 46 7.37 -0.93 8.80
C ILE A 46 5.97 -1.21 9.34
N GLU A 47 5.86 -1.88 10.48
CA GLU A 47 4.56 -2.16 11.08
C GLU A 47 3.84 -0.88 11.51
N LYS A 48 4.57 0.09 12.05
CA LYS A 48 4.02 1.42 12.33
C LYS A 48 3.47 2.08 11.06
N PHE A 49 4.21 2.07 9.95
CA PHE A 49 3.73 2.65 8.69
C PHE A 49 2.44 1.98 8.17
N ARG A 50 2.30 0.67 8.36
CA ARG A 50 1.05 -0.04 8.02
C ARG A 50 -0.12 0.45 8.86
N GLN A 51 0.09 0.57 10.17
CA GLN A 51 -0.96 1.07 11.08
C GLN A 51 -1.34 2.51 10.76
N ASP A 52 -0.35 3.39 10.58
CA ASP A 52 -0.59 4.80 10.24
C ASP A 52 -1.36 4.94 8.90
N SER A 53 -1.03 4.09 7.91
CA SER A 53 -1.73 4.06 6.62
C SER A 53 -3.17 3.55 6.74
N LEU A 54 -3.40 2.53 7.58
CA LEU A 54 -4.74 2.00 7.84
C LEU A 54 -5.61 3.03 8.56
N ASP A 55 -5.06 3.70 9.58
CA ASP A 55 -5.73 4.76 10.30
C ASP A 55 -6.12 5.92 9.37
N GLU A 56 -5.23 6.31 8.45
CA GLU A 56 -5.52 7.33 7.45
C GLU A 56 -6.66 6.91 6.50
N LEU A 57 -6.62 5.66 6.02
CA LEU A 57 -7.67 5.11 5.16
C LEU A 57 -9.02 5.04 5.88
N GLN A 58 -9.04 4.64 7.15
CA GLN A 58 -10.25 4.63 7.97
C GLN A 58 -10.82 6.03 8.16
N ARG A 59 -9.97 7.04 8.42
CA ARG A 59 -10.41 8.44 8.53
C ARG A 59 -10.97 8.97 7.21
N LYS A 60 -10.33 8.63 6.09
CA LYS A 60 -10.73 9.10 4.76
C LYS A 60 -11.99 8.42 4.24
N TYR A 61 -12.20 7.16 4.61
CA TYR A 61 -13.32 6.33 4.15
C TYR A 61 -14.01 5.61 5.32
N PRO A 62 -14.66 6.35 6.24
CA PRO A 62 -15.22 5.78 7.47
C PRO A 62 -16.35 4.77 7.22
N SER A 63 -17.02 4.85 6.07
CA SER A 63 -18.10 3.94 5.68
C SER A 63 -17.64 2.58 5.16
N LEU A 64 -16.34 2.39 4.90
CA LEU A 64 -15.82 1.14 4.33
C LEU A 64 -15.60 0.03 5.38
N GLY A 65 -15.79 0.31 6.67
CA GLY A 65 -15.69 -0.70 7.73
C GLY A 65 -14.31 -1.37 7.80
N LEU A 66 -13.25 -0.67 7.36
CA LEU A 66 -11.88 -1.17 7.39
C LEU A 66 -11.50 -1.46 8.85
N GLN A 67 -11.31 -2.73 9.22
CA GLN A 67 -10.91 -3.14 10.56
C GLN A 67 -9.50 -3.74 10.54
N LYS A 68 -8.82 -3.58 11.67
CA LYS A 68 -7.52 -4.20 11.93
C LYS A 68 -7.72 -5.72 11.97
N MET A 69 -7.10 -6.45 11.04
CA MET A 69 -7.04 -7.92 11.07
C MET A 69 -5.98 -8.39 12.06
#